data_AF-A0A1F5X1N2-F1
#
_entry.id   AF-A0A1F5X1N2-F1
#
_cell.length_a   1.000
_cell.length_b   1.000
_cell.length_c   1.000
_cell.angle_alpha   90.00
_cell.angle_beta   90.00
_cell.angle_gamma   90.00
#
_symmetry.space_group_name_H-M   'P 1'
#
loop_
_entity.id
_entity.type
_entity.pdbx_description
1 polymer ?
#
loop_
_entity_poly.entity_id
_entity_poly.type
_entity_poly.pdbx_seq_one_letter_code
_entity_poly.pdbx_strand_id
1 'polypeptide(L)'
;MGFFSSSKPQVTHTEFQKVKRELHSKGWSEHDLDTLEKQASGHLHEEGWNKGIDRKELEKMVKGLDKKTYDYGVSHKQVKEAGEALKKRL
;
A
#
# COMPACT_ATOMS: atom_id res chain seq x y z
N MET A 1 29.51 -7.06 -1.27
CA MET A 1 28.34 -7.19 -0.37
C MET A 1 27.16 -6.54 -1.09
N GLY A 2 26.03 -7.17 -1.42
CA GLY A 2 25.55 -8.53 -1.24
C GLY A 2 24.42 -8.78 -2.25
N PHE A 3 24.25 -10.03 -2.61
CA PHE A 3 23.13 -10.61 -3.35
C PHE A 3 21.80 -10.28 -2.66
N PHE A 4 20.76 -9.82 -3.38
CA PHE A 4 19.34 -10.19 -3.18
C PHE A 4 18.51 -9.70 -4.38
N SER A 5 18.69 -10.34 -5.54
CA SER A 5 17.69 -10.29 -6.60
C SER A 5 16.58 -11.28 -6.23
N SER A 6 15.73 -10.92 -5.26
CA SER A 6 14.49 -11.64 -5.03
C SER A 6 13.50 -11.18 -6.08
N SER A 7 13.36 -12.01 -7.12
CA SER A 7 12.64 -11.78 -8.38
C SER A 7 11.11 -11.66 -8.23
N LYS A 8 10.60 -11.04 -7.16
CA LYS A 8 9.18 -10.75 -7.00
C LYS A 8 8.97 -9.23 -7.05
N PRO A 9 8.10 -8.73 -7.93
CA PRO A 9 7.70 -7.34 -7.86
C PRO A 9 7.03 -7.12 -6.50
N GLN A 10 7.61 -6.21 -5.72
CA GLN A 10 7.16 -5.85 -4.38
C GLN A 10 7.20 -4.33 -4.25
N VAL A 11 6.15 -3.75 -3.67
CA VAL A 11 6.15 -2.33 -3.33
C VAL A 11 7.00 -2.16 -2.08
N THR A 12 8.20 -1.60 -2.24
CA THR A 12 9.08 -1.25 -1.13
C THR A 12 8.55 -0.02 -0.39
N HIS A 13 9.08 0.25 0.81
CA HIS A 13 8.71 1.43 1.58
C HIS A 13 8.87 2.74 0.77
N THR A 14 9.95 2.86 0.00
CA THR A 14 10.20 4.04 -0.84
C THR A 14 9.16 4.21 -1.94
N GLU A 15 8.75 3.12 -2.60
CA GLU A 15 7.70 3.16 -3.62
C GLU A 15 6.32 3.45 -2.99
N PHE A 16 6.06 2.91 -1.79
CA PHE A 16 4.85 3.22 -1.04
C PHE A 16 4.76 4.71 -0.69
N GLN A 17 5.85 5.32 -0.24
CA GLN A 17 5.90 6.76 0.04
C GLN A 17 5.63 7.62 -1.22
N LYS A 18 6.10 7.18 -2.40
CA LYS A 18 5.75 7.84 -3.67
C LYS A 18 4.26 7.75 -3.95
N VAL A 19 3.67 6.57 -3.78
CA VAL A 19 2.22 6.39 -3.96
C VAL A 19 1.43 7.22 -2.95
N LYS A 20 1.85 7.27 -1.68
CA LYS A 20 1.24 8.14 -0.66
C LYS A 20 1.24 9.61 -1.10
N ARG A 21 2.35 10.09 -1.66
CA ARG A 21 2.43 11.46 -2.24
C ARG A 21 1.52 11.65 -3.45
N GLU A 22 1.42 10.68 -4.35
CA GLU A 22 0.51 10.72 -5.50
C GLU A 22 -0.96 10.78 -5.04
N LEU A 23 -1.33 9.97 -4.04
CA LEU A 23 -2.67 9.96 -3.45
C LEU A 23 -2.97 11.27 -2.71
N HIS A 24 -2.01 11.82 -1.96
CA HIS A 24 -2.13 13.13 -1.35
C HIS A 24 -2.39 14.23 -2.40
N SER A 25 -1.65 14.20 -3.52
CA SER A 25 -1.87 15.14 -4.63
C SER A 25 -3.23 14.97 -5.31
N LYS A 26 -3.90 13.82 -5.14
CA LYS A 26 -5.26 13.56 -5.64
C LYS A 26 -6.36 14.00 -4.67
N GLY A 27 -6.01 14.62 -3.53
CA GLY A 27 -6.97 15.10 -2.55
C GLY A 27 -7.34 14.09 -1.49
N TRP A 28 -6.50 13.08 -1.25
CA TRP A 28 -6.66 12.21 -0.08
C TRP A 28 -6.35 12.97 1.20
N SER A 29 -7.17 12.75 2.22
CA SER A 29 -6.91 13.32 3.55
C SER A 29 -5.72 12.63 4.19
N GLU A 30 -4.98 13.35 5.02
CA GLU A 30 -3.89 12.77 5.81
C GLU A 30 -4.37 11.58 6.66
N HIS A 31 -5.62 11.62 7.14
CA HIS A 31 -6.23 10.52 7.89
C HIS A 31 -6.37 9.23 7.05
N ASP A 32 -6.77 9.35 5.78
CA ASP A 32 -6.91 8.20 4.87
C ASP A 32 -5.53 7.61 4.56
N LEU A 33 -4.53 8.49 4.36
CA LEU A 33 -3.16 8.09 4.07
C LEU A 33 -2.47 7.44 5.28
N ASP A 34 -2.75 7.92 6.50
CA ASP A 34 -2.28 7.31 7.75
C ASP A 34 -2.91 5.94 7.97
N THR A 35 -4.21 5.80 7.68
CA THR A 35 -4.90 4.50 7.71
C THR A 35 -4.29 3.53 6.70
N LEU A 36 -4.07 3.99 5.48
CA LEU A 36 -3.43 3.22 4.42
C LEU A 36 -2.01 2.80 4.84
N GLU A 37 -1.24 3.71 5.41
CA GLU A 37 0.11 3.47 5.90
C GLU A 37 0.13 2.51 7.07
N LYS A 38 -0.78 2.60 8.04
CA LYS A 38 -0.89 1.63 9.15
C LYS A 38 -1.17 0.22 8.66
N GLN A 39 -2.11 0.09 7.72
CA GLN A 39 -2.48 -1.19 7.12
C GLN A 39 -1.31 -1.79 6.32
N ALA A 40 -0.57 -0.93 5.60
CA ALA A 40 0.63 -1.31 4.86
C ALA A 40 1.85 -1.54 5.76
N SER A 41 1.95 -0.84 6.89
CA SER A 41 3.11 -0.84 7.78
C SER A 41 3.34 -2.20 8.40
N GLY A 42 2.30 -3.01 8.60
CA GLY A 42 2.46 -4.42 8.99
C GLY A 42 3.36 -5.17 8.01
N HIS A 43 3.13 -4.99 6.71
CA HIS A 43 3.87 -5.64 5.62
C HIS A 43 5.19 -4.92 5.26
N LEU A 44 5.24 -3.59 5.42
CA LEU A 44 6.43 -2.79 5.13
C LEU A 44 7.48 -2.83 6.24
N HIS A 45 7.06 -3.04 7.50
CA HIS A 45 7.92 -3.03 8.68
C HIS A 45 8.32 -4.44 9.13
N GLU A 46 7.75 -5.52 8.56
CA GLU A 46 8.15 -6.88 8.89
C GLU A 46 9.68 -7.07 8.77
N GLU A 47 10.31 -7.59 9.83
CA GLU A 47 11.75 -7.86 9.84
C GLU A 47 12.04 -9.15 9.07
N GLY A 48 12.43 -9.03 7.79
CA GLY A 48 12.85 -10.18 6.98
C GLY A 48 13.18 -9.84 5.52
N TRP A 49 13.60 -10.84 4.74
CA TRP A 49 13.83 -10.71 3.29
C TRP A 49 12.56 -10.44 2.47
N ASN A 50 11.37 -10.62 3.05
CA ASN A 50 10.08 -10.26 2.45
C ASN A 50 9.64 -8.84 2.84
N LYS A 51 10.57 -7.89 2.89
CA LYS A 51 10.22 -6.48 3.14
C LYS A 51 9.55 -5.88 1.91
N GLY A 52 8.24 -5.73 1.94
CA GLY A 52 7.48 -5.08 0.88
C GLY A 52 6.11 -5.70 0.68
N ILE A 53 5.26 -4.98 -0.05
CA ILE A 53 3.90 -5.44 -0.35
C ILE A 53 3.94 -6.18 -1.68
N ASP A 54 3.79 -7.51 -1.65
CA ASP A 54 3.54 -8.31 -2.85
C ASP A 54 2.14 -8.05 -3.41
N ARG A 55 1.91 -8.41 -4.67
CA ARG A 55 0.59 -8.32 -5.30
C ARG A 55 -0.53 -9.02 -4.51
N LYS A 56 -0.26 -10.16 -3.89
CA LYS A 56 -1.27 -10.87 -3.07
C LYS A 56 -1.61 -10.12 -1.78
N GLU A 57 -0.60 -9.52 -1.15
CA GLU A 57 -0.72 -8.71 0.06
C GLU A 57 -1.51 -7.44 -0.25
N LEU A 58 -1.20 -6.81 -1.39
CA LEU A 58 -1.92 -5.68 -1.94
C LEU A 58 -3.41 -5.98 -2.11
N GLU A 59 -3.76 -7.09 -2.76
CA GLU A 59 -5.16 -7.45 -2.98
C GLU A 59 -5.90 -7.74 -1.67
N LYS A 60 -5.23 -8.32 -0.67
CA LYS A 60 -5.79 -8.49 0.68
C LYS A 60 -6.01 -7.15 1.38
N MET A 61 -5.03 -6.25 1.30
CA MET A 61 -5.10 -4.91 1.88
C MET A 61 -6.25 -4.12 1.25
N VAL A 62 -6.35 -4.10 -0.08
CA VAL A 62 -7.44 -3.43 -0.82
C VAL A 62 -8.79 -4.05 -0.46
N LYS A 63 -8.92 -5.39 -0.40
CA LYS A 63 -10.17 -6.03 0.06
C LYS A 63 -10.50 -5.72 1.52
N GLY A 64 -9.49 -5.59 2.39
CA GLY A 64 -9.67 -5.25 3.80
C GLY A 64 -10.19 -3.83 3.97
N LEU A 65 -9.59 -2.89 3.23
CA LEU A 65 -10.05 -1.50 3.17
C LEU A 65 -11.43 -1.40 2.53
N ASP A 66 -11.70 -2.14 1.45
CA ASP A 66 -13.00 -2.15 0.75
C ASP A 66 -14.14 -2.64 1.66
N LYS A 67 -13.87 -3.64 2.52
CA LYS A 67 -14.84 -4.12 3.53
C LYS A 67 -15.03 -3.18 4.72
N LYS A 68 -14.05 -2.33 5.00
CA LYS A 68 -14.03 -1.42 6.15
C LYS A 68 -14.05 0.05 5.74
N THR A 69 -14.47 0.35 4.52
CA THR A 69 -14.60 1.71 3.97
C THR A 69 -15.42 2.60 4.89
N TYR A 70 -16.52 2.06 5.44
CA TYR A 70 -17.36 2.76 6.40
C TYR A 70 -16.66 3.07 7.73
N ASP A 71 -15.87 2.12 8.24
CA ASP A 71 -15.19 2.20 9.54
C ASP A 71 -14.01 3.19 9.51
N TYR A 72 -13.31 3.22 8.37
CA TYR A 72 -12.16 4.09 8.13
C TYR A 72 -12.50 5.43 7.46
N GLY A 73 -13.76 5.65 7.09
CA GLY A 73 -14.19 6.85 6.37
C GLY A 73 -13.64 6.96 4.92
N VAL A 74 -13.05 5.88 4.39
CA VAL A 74 -12.44 5.87 3.06
C VAL A 74 -13.49 5.44 2.04
N SER A 75 -13.61 6.17 0.92
CA SER A 75 -14.52 5.78 -0.16
C SER A 75 -14.02 4.57 -0.95
N HIS A 76 -14.92 3.72 -1.44
CA HIS A 76 -14.56 2.60 -2.34
C HIS A 76 -13.76 3.06 -3.57
N LYS A 77 -14.02 4.27 -4.06
CA LYS A 77 -13.27 4.89 -5.15
C LYS A 77 -11.81 5.14 -4.76
N GLN A 78 -11.58 5.69 -3.57
CA GLN A 78 -10.24 5.88 -3.01
C GLN A 78 -9.54 4.53 -2.85
N VAL A 79 -10.19 3.53 -2.23
CA VAL A 79 -9.59 2.19 -2.08
C VAL A 79 -9.16 1.57 -3.41
N LYS A 80 -10.00 1.69 -4.46
CA LYS A 80 -9.63 1.26 -5.82
C LYS A 80 -8.46 2.06 -6.39
N GLU A 81 -8.46 3.38 -6.26
CA GLU A 81 -7.37 4.23 -6.75
C GLU A 81 -6.03 3.93 -6.08
N ALA A 82 -6.01 3.70 -4.77
CA ALA A 82 -4.80 3.27 -4.07
C ALA A 82 -4.33 1.89 -4.53
N GLY A 83 -5.27 0.95 -4.68
CA GLY A 83 -4.97 -0.37 -5.22
C GLY A 83 -4.37 -0.32 -6.63
N GLU A 84 -4.93 0.51 -7.52
CA GLU A 84 -4.40 0.70 -8.88
C GLU A 84 -3.05 1.41 -8.89
N ALA A 85 -2.86 2.45 -8.07
CA ALA A 85 -1.60 3.18 -7.97
C ALA A 85 -0.46 2.28 -7.48
N LEU A 86 -0.71 1.47 -6.46
CA LEU A 86 0.25 0.49 -5.95
C LEU A 86 0.46 -0.67 -6.94
N LYS A 87 -0.59 -1.13 -7.63
CA LYS A 87 -0.49 -2.17 -8.65
C LYS A 87 0.33 -1.75 -9.87
N LYS A 88 0.36 -0.46 -10.22
CA LYS A 88 1.25 0.09 -11.26
C LYS A 88 2.73 0.05 -10.88
N ARG A 89 3.05 -0.12 -9.60
CA ARG A 89 4.43 -0.20 -9.08
C ARG A 89 4.94 -1.64 -8.90
N LEU A 90 4.07 -2.62 -9.13
CA LEU A 90 4.34 -4.06 -9.17
C LEU A 90 4.53 -4.50 -10.64
#